data_AF-A0A817K210-F1
#
_entry.id   AF-A0A817K210-F1
#
_cell.length_a   1.000
_cell.length_b   1.000
_cell.length_c   1.000
_cell.angle_alpha   90.00
_cell.angle_beta   90.00
_cell.angle_gamma   90.00
#
_symmetry.space_group_name_H-M   'P 1'
#
loop_
_entity.id
_entity.type
_entity.pdbx_description
1 polymer ?
#
loop_
_entity_poly.entity_id
_entity_poly.type
_entity_poly.pdbx_seq_one_letter_code
_entity_poly.pdbx_strand_id
1 'polypeptide(L)'
;MFNNMSDDFIPEIPEEFILVRAAELARTNVNAAMDTIRDDMPLDFSKNRINYLKELNHIFVREQEERMNRLEHLIFKTHDWPESFSDCTPALRRVVNRWVKQELRRTSGVKCLILIGPFGTGKTCFAKSLPGYYNYFDGQWRLDIWKNFTSYSIFDNIGWDEFEEKGFPNKKHILTQRGYFKVPHETGVLIEINCTQPAIVLLNQGLHEGQLGRPPIEYEEEREAKFWEEHAIIYRMGKHTFSFHPTEFKSLYTSFLC
;
A
#
# COMPACT_ATOMS: atom_id res chain seq x y z
N MET A 1 56.46 -36.93 -4.38
CA MET A 1 56.41 -35.94 -3.28
C MET A 1 56.00 -34.61 -3.90
N PHE A 2 54.70 -34.29 -3.86
CA PHE A 2 54.20 -32.97 -4.22
C PHE A 2 54.00 -32.18 -2.93
N ASN A 3 54.65 -31.03 -2.83
CA ASN A 3 54.50 -30.12 -1.71
C ASN A 3 53.08 -29.55 -1.73
N ASN A 4 52.34 -29.75 -0.64
CA ASN A 4 51.13 -29.00 -0.32
C ASN A 4 51.49 -27.51 -0.32
N MET A 5 51.10 -26.80 -1.37
CA MET A 5 51.10 -25.34 -1.35
C MET A 5 50.04 -24.88 -0.37
N SER A 6 50.53 -24.12 0.60
CA SER A 6 49.84 -23.28 1.57
C SER A 6 48.40 -22.94 1.23
N ASP A 7 47.50 -23.21 2.17
CA ASP A 7 46.21 -22.56 2.27
C ASP A 7 46.39 -21.04 2.05
N ASP A 8 45.75 -20.54 1.01
CA ASP A 8 45.77 -19.13 0.64
C ASP A 8 45.30 -18.29 1.84
N PHE A 9 46.17 -17.38 2.28
CA PHE A 9 45.87 -16.41 3.32
C PHE A 9 44.83 -15.43 2.76
N ILE A 10 43.55 -15.71 2.95
CA ILE A 10 42.48 -14.76 2.66
C ILE A 10 42.56 -13.69 3.76
N PRO A 11 42.93 -12.44 3.45
CA PRO A 11 42.98 -11.40 4.47
C PRO A 11 41.57 -11.19 5.02
N GLU A 12 41.42 -11.34 6.34
CA GLU A 12 40.19 -11.02 7.04
C GLU A 12 39.87 -9.54 6.80
N ILE A 13 38.74 -9.28 6.14
CA ILE A 13 38.23 -7.93 5.97
C ILE A 13 37.73 -7.47 7.34
N PRO A 14 38.23 -6.35 7.88
CA PRO A 14 37.75 -5.83 9.15
C PRO A 14 36.23 -5.60 9.12
N GLU A 15 35.53 -6.01 10.17
CA GLU A 15 34.06 -5.94 10.28
C GLU A 15 33.51 -4.54 9.98
N GLU A 16 34.23 -3.51 10.44
CA GLU A 16 33.90 -2.10 10.26
C GLU A 16 33.77 -1.73 8.78
N PHE A 17 34.57 -2.34 7.90
CA PHE A 17 34.49 -2.10 6.45
C PHE A 17 33.25 -2.72 5.81
N ILE A 18 32.84 -3.93 6.26
CA ILE A 18 31.62 -4.58 5.77
C ILE A 18 30.39 -3.77 6.18
N LEU A 19 30.38 -3.25 7.42
CA LEU A 19 29.30 -2.41 7.94
C LEU A 19 29.22 -1.06 7.23
N VAL A 20 30.36 -0.38 7.00
CA VAL A 20 30.40 0.88 6.26
C VAL A 20 29.91 0.69 4.83
N ARG A 21 30.36 -0.38 4.15
CA ARG A 21 29.93 -0.72 2.78
C ARG A 21 28.43 -1.02 2.72
N ALA A 22 27.90 -1.78 3.67
CA ALA A 22 26.47 -2.07 3.74
C ALA A 22 25.64 -0.80 4.01
N ALA A 23 26.11 0.09 4.86
CA ALA A 23 25.45 1.38 5.13
C ALA A 23 25.43 2.30 3.89
N GLU A 24 26.52 2.33 3.12
CA GLU A 24 26.58 3.08 1.85
C GLU A 24 25.65 2.48 0.79
N LEU A 25 25.62 1.15 0.68
CA LEU A 25 24.69 0.45 -0.20
C LEU A 25 23.23 0.67 0.22
N ALA A 26 22.93 0.74 1.52
CA ALA A 26 21.56 0.91 2.01
C ALA A 26 20.95 2.24 1.55
N ARG A 27 21.77 3.26 1.28
CA ARG A 27 21.32 4.55 0.74
C ARG A 27 20.80 4.47 -0.71
N THR A 28 21.21 3.44 -1.46
CA THR A 28 20.91 3.32 -2.90
C THR A 28 20.12 2.06 -3.23
N ASN A 29 20.40 0.94 -2.55
CA ASN A 29 19.75 -0.34 -2.74
C ASN A 29 19.85 -1.19 -1.45
N VAL A 30 18.77 -1.22 -0.66
CA VAL A 30 18.73 -1.96 0.61
C VAL A 30 18.86 -3.46 0.43
N ASN A 31 18.34 -4.04 -0.65
CA ASN A 31 18.51 -5.48 -0.88
C ASN A 31 20.00 -5.83 -1.07
N ALA A 32 20.74 -5.00 -1.80
CA ALA A 32 22.18 -5.17 -1.96
C ALA A 32 22.95 -5.02 -0.63
N ALA A 33 22.51 -4.10 0.25
CA ALA A 33 23.08 -3.96 1.59
C ALA A 33 22.81 -5.18 2.48
N MET A 34 21.58 -5.72 2.41
CA MET A 34 21.18 -6.92 3.14
C MET A 34 21.94 -8.16 2.65
N ASP A 35 22.14 -8.28 1.34
CA ASP A 35 22.93 -9.35 0.72
C ASP A 35 24.42 -9.25 1.14
N THR A 36 24.99 -8.03 1.15
CA THR A 36 26.37 -7.79 1.64
C THR A 36 26.54 -8.22 3.10
N ILE A 37 25.60 -7.89 3.98
CA ILE A 37 25.65 -8.34 5.39
C ILE A 37 25.44 -9.85 5.49
N ARG A 38 24.65 -10.43 4.61
CA ARG A 38 24.37 -11.87 4.65
C ARG A 38 25.58 -12.70 4.25
N ASP A 39 26.26 -12.25 3.20
CA ASP A 39 27.25 -13.03 2.47
C ASP A 39 28.67 -12.74 2.99
N ASP A 40 28.96 -11.50 3.43
CA ASP A 40 30.32 -11.10 3.84
C ASP A 40 30.53 -11.11 5.36
N MET A 41 29.48 -11.18 6.19
CA MET A 41 29.61 -11.11 7.67
C MET A 41 29.78 -12.51 8.30
N PRO A 42 30.81 -12.75 9.13
CA PRO A 42 31.04 -14.06 9.74
C PRO A 42 29.86 -14.52 10.63
N LEU A 43 29.55 -15.82 10.59
CA LEU A 43 28.37 -16.42 11.23
C LEU A 43 28.37 -16.31 12.77
N ASP A 44 29.56 -16.23 13.34
CA ASP A 44 29.89 -16.15 14.76
C ASP A 44 29.31 -14.89 15.41
N PHE A 45 29.02 -13.87 14.59
CA PHE A 45 28.52 -12.56 14.99
C PHE A 45 26.99 -12.42 14.89
N SER A 46 26.27 -13.54 14.86
CA SER A 46 24.80 -13.61 14.70
C SER A 46 24.00 -12.61 15.56
N LYS A 47 24.43 -12.34 16.81
CA LYS A 47 23.75 -11.41 17.72
C LYS A 47 23.91 -9.94 17.31
N ASN A 48 25.10 -9.55 16.87
CA ASN A 48 25.38 -8.21 16.35
C ASN A 48 24.74 -8.01 14.97
N ARG A 49 24.78 -9.05 14.13
CA ARG A 49 24.13 -9.09 12.81
C ARG A 49 22.63 -8.83 12.90
N ILE A 50 21.91 -9.49 13.83
CA ILE A 50 20.46 -9.26 14.01
C ILE A 50 20.16 -7.83 14.45
N ASN A 51 20.94 -7.27 15.38
CA ASN A 51 20.73 -5.91 15.86
C ASN A 51 20.99 -4.88 14.75
N TYR A 52 22.05 -5.08 13.96
CA TYR A 52 22.39 -4.19 12.85
C TYR A 52 21.36 -4.24 11.72
N LEU A 53 20.87 -5.43 11.36
CA LEU A 53 19.79 -5.57 10.39
C LEU A 53 18.49 -4.89 10.86
N LYS A 54 18.20 -4.92 12.17
CA LYS A 54 17.07 -4.17 12.75
C LYS A 54 17.28 -2.67 12.65
N GLU A 55 18.47 -2.17 12.96
CA GLU A 55 18.80 -0.74 12.87
C GLU A 55 18.75 -0.23 11.43
N LEU A 56 19.34 -0.97 10.48
CA LEU A 56 19.26 -0.63 9.06
C LEU A 56 17.83 -0.63 8.53
N ASN A 57 17.01 -1.61 8.94
CA ASN A 57 15.59 -1.60 8.59
C ASN A 57 14.88 -0.36 9.17
N HIS A 58 15.20 0.03 10.41
CA HIS A 58 14.65 1.25 11.03
C HIS A 58 15.08 2.53 10.29
N ILE A 59 16.36 2.65 9.91
CA ILE A 59 16.88 3.79 9.15
C ILE A 59 16.22 3.86 7.78
N PHE A 60 16.10 2.72 7.09
CA PHE A 60 15.45 2.65 5.79
C PHE A 60 13.98 3.06 5.86
N VAL A 61 13.22 2.55 6.84
CA VAL A 61 11.83 2.94 7.06
C VAL A 61 11.73 4.45 7.27
N ARG A 62 12.58 5.03 8.11
CA ARG A 62 12.59 6.47 8.37
C ARG A 62 12.95 7.29 7.13
N GLU A 63 13.95 6.88 6.35
CA GLU A 63 14.34 7.60 5.12
C GLU A 63 13.27 7.49 4.03
N GLN A 64 12.62 6.33 3.89
CA GLN A 64 11.46 6.18 3.00
C GLN A 64 10.30 7.04 3.47
N GLU A 65 9.98 7.07 4.76
CA GLU A 65 8.97 7.97 5.33
C GLU A 65 9.32 9.44 5.07
N GLU A 66 10.57 9.87 5.28
CA GLU A 66 10.99 11.25 5.01
C GLU A 66 10.95 11.59 3.51
N ARG A 67 11.40 10.69 2.64
CA ARG A 67 11.35 10.87 1.18
C ARG A 67 9.90 10.91 0.71
N MET A 68 9.03 10.07 1.26
CA MET A 68 7.58 10.09 1.03
C MET A 68 6.98 11.40 1.51
N ASN A 69 7.28 11.84 2.72
CA ASN A 69 6.83 13.13 3.25
C ASN A 69 7.28 14.31 2.38
N ARG A 70 8.49 14.27 1.81
CA ARG A 70 8.99 15.29 0.86
C ARG A 70 8.27 15.23 -0.50
N LEU A 71 8.08 14.03 -1.05
CA LEU A 71 7.37 13.83 -2.32
C LEU A 71 5.90 14.21 -2.16
N GLU A 72 5.25 13.81 -1.08
CA GLU A 72 3.89 14.22 -0.72
C GLU A 72 3.83 15.74 -0.54
N HIS A 73 4.79 16.36 0.15
CA HIS A 73 4.81 17.82 0.30
C HIS A 73 4.93 18.53 -1.04
N LEU A 74 5.75 18.02 -1.97
CA LEU A 74 5.85 18.51 -3.33
C LEU A 74 4.52 18.32 -4.07
N ILE A 75 3.99 17.09 -4.15
CA ILE A 75 2.75 16.78 -4.87
C ILE A 75 1.57 17.61 -4.33
N PHE A 76 1.44 17.77 -3.01
CA PHE A 76 0.36 18.53 -2.40
C PHE A 76 0.50 20.06 -2.48
N LYS A 77 1.71 20.62 -2.62
CA LYS A 77 1.91 22.06 -2.80
C LYS A 77 1.91 22.49 -4.26
N THR A 78 2.36 21.63 -5.18
CA THR A 78 2.60 22.01 -6.58
C THR A 78 1.52 21.55 -7.54
N HIS A 79 0.63 20.61 -7.17
CA HIS A 79 -0.35 20.09 -8.12
C HIS A 79 -1.63 20.94 -8.16
N ASP A 80 -1.74 21.73 -9.22
CA ASP A 80 -2.96 21.70 -10.01
C ASP A 80 -3.28 20.23 -10.33
N TRP A 81 -4.50 19.79 -10.02
CA TRP A 81 -4.95 18.42 -10.30
C TRP A 81 -4.67 18.10 -11.78
N PRO A 82 -4.28 16.86 -12.15
CA PRO A 82 -4.05 16.52 -13.54
C PRO A 82 -5.27 16.93 -14.37
N GLU A 83 -5.07 17.58 -15.52
CA GLU A 83 -6.18 18.07 -16.36
C GLU A 83 -7.17 16.95 -16.74
N SER A 84 -6.72 15.69 -16.74
CA SER A 84 -7.58 14.50 -16.89
C SER A 84 -8.67 14.36 -15.80
N PHE A 85 -8.64 15.18 -14.75
CA PHE A 85 -9.68 15.27 -13.70
C PHE A 85 -10.54 16.52 -13.81
N SER A 86 -10.40 17.34 -14.87
CA SER A 86 -11.29 18.48 -15.15
C SER A 86 -12.76 18.08 -15.17
N ASP A 87 -13.03 16.84 -15.58
CA ASP A 87 -14.38 16.35 -15.80
C ASP A 87 -15.00 15.74 -14.53
N CYS A 88 -14.20 15.52 -13.47
CA CYS A 88 -14.75 15.11 -12.19
C CYS A 88 -15.64 16.21 -11.63
N THR A 89 -16.86 15.85 -11.21
CA THR A 89 -17.79 16.85 -10.68
C THR A 89 -17.14 17.60 -9.50
N PRO A 90 -17.35 18.93 -9.37
CA PRO A 90 -16.83 19.70 -8.23
C PRO A 90 -17.22 19.11 -6.86
N ALA A 91 -18.29 18.33 -6.79
CA ALA A 91 -18.69 17.58 -5.60
C ALA A 91 -17.69 16.45 -5.26
N LEU A 92 -17.33 15.59 -6.22
CA LEU A 92 -16.34 14.53 -6.03
C LEU A 92 -15.01 15.13 -5.59
N ARG A 93 -14.54 16.16 -6.30
CA ARG A 93 -13.27 16.84 -5.98
C ARG A 93 -13.26 17.37 -4.55
N ARG A 94 -14.38 17.93 -4.05
CA ARG A 94 -14.48 18.42 -2.66
C ARG A 94 -14.45 17.30 -1.63
N VAL A 95 -15.22 16.23 -1.84
CA VAL A 95 -15.27 15.08 -0.91
C VAL A 95 -13.92 14.39 -0.83
N VAL A 96 -13.28 14.19 -1.98
CA VAL A 96 -11.96 13.58 -2.08
C VAL A 96 -10.91 14.46 -1.46
N ASN A 97 -10.83 15.74 -1.82
CA ASN A 97 -9.84 16.64 -1.24
C ASN A 97 -9.98 16.72 0.28
N ARG A 98 -11.21 16.65 0.78
CA ARG A 98 -11.47 16.55 2.21
C ARG A 98 -10.90 15.25 2.78
N TRP A 99 -11.24 14.10 2.19
CA TRP A 99 -10.72 12.80 2.62
C TRP A 99 -9.19 12.77 2.57
N VAL A 100 -8.57 13.15 1.46
CA VAL A 100 -7.11 13.16 1.32
C VAL A 100 -6.43 14.07 2.34
N LYS A 101 -6.99 15.26 2.62
CA LYS A 101 -6.40 16.19 3.60
C LYS A 101 -6.59 15.74 5.04
N GLN A 102 -7.72 15.09 5.35
CA GLN A 102 -8.11 14.75 6.73
C GLN A 102 -7.75 13.33 7.11
N GLU A 103 -7.87 12.39 6.19
CA GLU A 103 -7.86 10.94 6.43
C GLU A 103 -6.52 10.30 6.04
N LEU A 104 -5.94 10.61 4.87
CA LEU A 104 -4.66 10.02 4.45
C LEU A 104 -3.47 10.36 5.37
N ARG A 105 -3.53 11.49 6.09
CA ARG A 105 -2.46 11.92 7.00
C ARG A 105 -2.60 11.37 8.42
N ARG A 106 -3.72 10.71 8.72
CA ARG A 106 -4.01 10.19 10.06
C ARG A 106 -3.42 8.79 10.18
N THR A 107 -2.84 8.51 11.35
CA THR A 107 -2.23 7.22 11.67
C THR A 107 -3.25 6.19 12.18
N SER A 108 -4.43 6.63 12.63
CA SER A 108 -5.46 5.75 13.17
C SER A 108 -6.87 6.35 13.10
N GLY A 109 -7.86 5.46 13.12
CA GLY A 109 -9.27 5.82 13.08
C GLY A 109 -9.65 6.52 11.78
N VAL A 110 -8.98 6.15 10.69
CA VAL A 110 -9.21 6.72 9.37
C VAL A 110 -10.49 6.12 8.80
N LYS A 111 -11.35 6.98 8.27
CA LYS A 111 -12.54 6.52 7.54
C LYS A 111 -12.13 5.97 6.19
N CYS A 112 -12.66 4.84 5.77
CA CYS A 112 -12.45 4.36 4.40
C CYS A 112 -13.23 5.22 3.40
N LEU A 113 -12.75 5.31 2.16
CA LEU A 113 -13.45 5.99 1.06
C LEU A 113 -14.17 4.94 0.21
N ILE A 114 -15.49 5.01 0.09
CA ILE A 114 -16.27 4.09 -0.73
C ILE A 114 -16.79 4.84 -1.95
N LEU A 115 -16.37 4.40 -3.15
CA LEU A 115 -16.81 4.94 -4.43
C LEU A 115 -17.77 3.97 -5.09
N ILE A 116 -19.03 4.38 -5.22
CA ILE A 116 -20.10 3.56 -5.82
C ILE A 116 -20.47 4.17 -7.17
N GLY A 117 -20.53 3.39 -8.24
CA GLY A 117 -21.04 3.87 -9.51
C GLY A 117 -20.96 2.81 -10.61
N PRO A 118 -21.58 3.01 -11.78
CA PRO A 118 -21.54 2.05 -12.88
C PRO A 118 -20.11 1.71 -13.34
N PHE A 119 -19.98 0.64 -14.12
CA PHE A 119 -18.73 0.36 -14.83
C PHE A 119 -18.39 1.54 -15.77
N GLY A 120 -17.09 1.83 -15.93
CA GLY A 120 -16.63 2.89 -16.84
C GLY A 120 -16.76 4.33 -16.32
N THR A 121 -17.16 4.55 -15.07
CA THR A 121 -17.23 5.90 -14.48
C THR A 121 -15.87 6.48 -14.04
N GLY A 122 -14.77 5.76 -14.26
CA GLY A 122 -13.43 6.22 -13.89
C GLY A 122 -13.05 6.01 -12.42
N LYS A 123 -13.86 5.33 -11.60
CA LYS A 123 -13.56 5.00 -10.18
C LYS A 123 -12.12 4.53 -9.95
N THR A 124 -11.70 3.52 -10.73
CA THR A 124 -10.39 2.88 -10.62
C THR A 124 -9.27 3.83 -11.03
N CYS A 125 -9.44 4.53 -12.16
CA CYS A 125 -8.48 5.53 -12.64
C CYS A 125 -8.30 6.65 -11.60
N PHE A 126 -9.41 7.09 -11.01
CA PHE A 126 -9.44 8.08 -9.97
C PHE A 126 -8.71 7.59 -8.70
N ALA A 127 -9.03 6.41 -8.17
CA ALA A 127 -8.37 5.90 -6.95
C ALA A 127 -6.86 5.69 -7.14
N LYS A 128 -6.44 5.27 -8.34
CA LYS A 128 -5.02 5.10 -8.71
C LYS A 128 -4.28 6.41 -8.96
N SER A 129 -5.00 7.51 -9.17
CA SER A 129 -4.40 8.84 -9.40
C SER A 129 -4.08 9.59 -8.13
N LEU A 130 -4.56 9.12 -6.97
CA LEU A 130 -4.24 9.76 -5.71
C LEU A 130 -2.73 9.65 -5.44
N PRO A 131 -2.14 10.66 -4.78
CA PRO A 131 -0.72 10.65 -4.49
C PRO A 131 -0.36 9.53 -3.51
N GLY A 132 0.78 8.89 -3.75
CA GLY A 132 1.34 7.85 -2.89
C GLY A 132 1.36 6.48 -3.56
N TYR A 133 2.04 5.54 -2.90
CA TYR A 133 2.02 4.15 -3.32
C TYR A 133 0.74 3.49 -2.80
N TYR A 134 0.19 2.53 -3.54
CA TYR A 134 -1.01 1.83 -3.12
C TYR A 134 -0.90 0.33 -3.33
N ASN A 135 -1.60 -0.43 -2.50
CA ASN A 135 -1.95 -1.81 -2.82
C ASN A 135 -3.24 -1.80 -3.66
N TYR A 136 -3.34 -2.67 -4.67
CA TYR A 136 -4.51 -2.74 -5.53
C TYR A 136 -5.01 -4.19 -5.64
N PHE A 137 -6.28 -4.40 -5.32
CA PHE A 137 -6.93 -5.69 -5.33
C PHE A 137 -8.16 -5.63 -6.22
N ASP A 138 -8.20 -6.45 -7.27
CA ASP A 138 -9.25 -6.48 -8.30
C ASP A 138 -10.07 -7.77 -8.27
N GLY A 139 -10.51 -8.15 -7.07
CA GLY A 139 -11.14 -9.45 -6.83
C GLY A 139 -10.13 -10.58 -6.67
N GLN A 140 -8.87 -10.39 -7.08
CA GLN A 140 -7.79 -11.34 -6.87
C GLN A 140 -6.97 -10.91 -5.66
N TRP A 141 -6.98 -11.73 -4.61
CA TRP A 141 -6.09 -11.52 -3.49
C TRP A 141 -4.76 -12.20 -3.71
N ARG A 142 -3.72 -11.38 -3.86
CA ARG A 142 -2.36 -11.80 -4.11
C ARG A 142 -1.51 -11.27 -2.95
N LEU A 143 -1.03 -12.16 -2.11
CA LEU A 143 -0.22 -11.77 -0.93
C LEU A 143 1.17 -11.29 -1.32
N ASP A 144 1.68 -11.79 -2.44
CA ASP A 144 2.94 -11.41 -3.07
C ASP A 144 2.98 -9.93 -3.50
N ILE A 145 1.83 -9.33 -3.81
CA ILE A 145 1.75 -7.90 -4.15
C ILE A 145 1.54 -7.00 -2.92
N TRP A 146 1.31 -7.58 -1.73
CA TRP A 146 1.08 -6.78 -0.52
C TRP A 146 2.35 -6.05 -0.09
N LYS A 147 2.27 -4.73 0.00
CA LYS A 147 3.35 -3.88 0.51
C LYS A 147 2.91 -3.18 1.78
N ASN A 148 3.65 -3.40 2.87
CA ASN A 148 3.36 -2.78 4.18
C ASN A 148 3.58 -1.26 4.20
N PHE A 149 4.35 -0.72 3.24
CA PHE A 149 4.74 0.69 3.18
C PHE A 149 4.01 1.50 2.10
N THR A 150 2.78 1.11 1.76
CA THR A 150 1.93 1.88 0.86
C THR A 150 1.11 2.91 1.64
N SER A 151 0.76 4.00 0.98
CA SER A 151 -0.02 5.11 1.55
C SER A 151 -1.48 4.74 1.75
N TYR A 152 -2.03 3.85 0.91
CA TYR A 152 -3.41 3.37 1.01
C TYR A 152 -3.59 2.04 0.26
N SER A 153 -4.75 1.40 0.45
CA SER A 153 -5.14 0.18 -0.25
C SER A 153 -6.43 0.39 -1.03
N ILE A 154 -6.50 -0.12 -2.26
CA ILE A 154 -7.66 -0.03 -3.16
C ILE A 154 -8.26 -1.43 -3.33
N PHE A 155 -9.55 -1.56 -3.05
CA PHE A 155 -10.33 -2.79 -3.14
C PHE A 155 -11.39 -2.60 -4.22
N ASP A 156 -11.13 -3.11 -5.43
CA ASP A 156 -12.03 -3.03 -6.58
C ASP A 156 -12.89 -4.29 -6.68
N ASN A 157 -14.19 -4.12 -6.42
CA ASN A 157 -15.20 -5.16 -6.61
C ASN A 157 -14.91 -6.50 -5.89
N ILE A 158 -14.44 -6.42 -4.65
CA ILE A 158 -14.13 -7.59 -3.81
C ILE A 158 -15.42 -8.30 -3.36
N GLY A 159 -15.49 -9.61 -3.59
CA GLY A 159 -16.46 -10.49 -2.94
C GLY A 159 -16.02 -10.77 -1.50
N TRP A 160 -16.53 -10.00 -0.54
CA TRP A 160 -16.10 -10.08 0.86
C TRP A 160 -16.39 -11.44 1.52
N ASP A 161 -17.43 -12.15 1.10
CA ASP A 161 -17.77 -13.46 1.66
C ASP A 161 -16.70 -14.49 1.29
N GLU A 162 -16.33 -14.56 0.00
CA GLU A 162 -15.22 -15.40 -0.48
C GLU A 162 -13.87 -15.03 0.15
N PHE A 163 -13.73 -13.76 0.53
CA PHE A 163 -12.53 -13.25 1.18
C PHE A 163 -12.41 -13.81 2.62
N GLU A 164 -13.48 -13.74 3.40
CA GLU A 164 -13.46 -14.25 4.78
C GLU A 164 -13.35 -15.79 4.81
N GLU A 165 -14.00 -16.50 3.87
CA GLU A 165 -13.92 -17.96 3.73
C GLU A 165 -12.49 -18.48 3.47
N LYS A 166 -11.67 -17.70 2.77
CA LYS A 166 -10.25 -18.04 2.52
C LYS A 166 -9.33 -17.76 3.71
N GLY A 167 -9.89 -17.37 4.86
CA GLY A 167 -9.14 -17.10 6.08
C GLY A 167 -8.50 -15.72 6.11
N PHE A 168 -8.92 -14.80 5.24
CA PHE A 168 -8.53 -13.41 5.34
C PHE A 168 -9.34 -12.68 6.44
N PRO A 169 -8.84 -11.54 6.95
CA PRO A 169 -9.53 -10.84 8.02
C PRO A 169 -10.89 -10.32 7.61
N ASN A 170 -11.76 -10.20 8.59
CA ASN A 170 -13.07 -9.59 8.41
C ASN A 170 -12.95 -8.22 7.71
N LYS A 171 -13.84 -7.93 6.76
CA LYS A 171 -13.83 -6.66 5.98
C LYS A 171 -13.74 -5.43 6.89
N LYS A 172 -14.40 -5.45 8.06
CA LYS A 172 -14.38 -4.35 9.02
C LYS A 172 -12.97 -4.08 9.55
N HIS A 173 -12.15 -5.11 9.74
CA HIS A 173 -10.79 -4.94 10.25
C HIS A 173 -9.89 -4.22 9.25
N ILE A 174 -9.96 -4.61 7.98
CA ILE A 174 -9.21 -3.98 6.89
C ILE A 174 -9.64 -2.53 6.73
N LEU A 175 -10.95 -2.30 6.70
CA LEU A 175 -11.50 -0.98 6.40
C LEU A 175 -11.41 0.01 7.57
N THR A 176 -11.11 -0.47 8.79
CA THR A 176 -10.94 0.37 10.00
C THR A 176 -9.51 0.37 10.54
N GLN A 177 -8.54 -0.10 9.74
CA GLN A 177 -7.11 -0.08 10.08
C GLN A 177 -6.76 -0.82 11.39
N ARG A 178 -7.35 -2.00 11.66
CA ARG A 178 -7.19 -2.71 12.94
C ARG A 178 -5.83 -3.39 13.16
N GLY A 179 -4.79 -2.97 12.43
CA GLY A 179 -3.42 -3.37 12.68
C GLY A 179 -2.98 -4.62 11.93
N TYR A 180 -2.24 -5.49 12.62
CA TYR A 180 -1.60 -6.66 12.04
C TYR A 180 -2.49 -7.89 12.06
N PHE A 181 -2.37 -8.72 11.04
CA PHE A 181 -3.04 -10.02 11.00
C PHE A 181 -2.21 -11.06 10.27
N LYS A 182 -2.44 -12.32 10.63
CA LYS A 182 -1.77 -13.48 10.03
C LYS A 182 -2.70 -14.12 9.02
N VAL A 183 -2.23 -14.28 7.80
CA VAL A 183 -2.96 -14.89 6.70
C VAL A 183 -2.28 -16.17 6.26
N PRO A 184 -3.02 -17.26 6.02
CA PRO A 184 -2.45 -18.46 5.42
C PRO A 184 -1.98 -18.20 3.98
N HIS A 185 -0.72 -18.53 3.70
CA HIS A 185 -0.18 -18.57 2.34
C HIS A 185 -0.34 -19.97 1.74
N GLU A 186 -0.30 -20.07 0.41
CA GLU A 186 -0.42 -21.34 -0.33
C GLU A 186 0.65 -22.38 0.08
N THR A 187 1.80 -21.91 0.60
CA THR A 187 2.87 -22.76 1.12
C THR A 187 2.60 -23.34 2.51
N GLY A 188 1.48 -22.99 3.15
CA GLY A 188 1.14 -23.36 4.52
C GLY A 188 1.79 -22.47 5.61
N VAL A 189 2.60 -21.49 5.22
CA VAL A 189 3.20 -20.51 6.14
C VAL A 189 2.20 -19.38 6.40
N LEU A 190 2.14 -18.90 7.64
CA LEU A 190 1.36 -17.70 7.98
C LEU A 190 2.17 -16.45 7.67
N ILE A 191 1.64 -15.59 6.80
CA ILE A 191 2.22 -14.27 6.47
C ILE A 191 1.55 -13.22 7.35
N GLU A 192 2.35 -12.39 8.01
CA GLU A 192 1.84 -11.25 8.75
C GLU A 192 1.70 -10.03 7.83
N ILE A 193 0.51 -9.43 7.86
CA ILE A 193 0.13 -8.30 7.04
C ILE A 193 -0.23 -7.13 7.95
N ASN A 194 0.28 -5.95 7.62
CA ASN A 194 -0.06 -4.72 8.32
C ASN A 194 -1.18 -3.95 7.60
N CYS A 195 -2.42 -4.03 8.07
CA CYS A 195 -3.50 -3.15 7.62
C CYS A 195 -3.68 -1.96 8.56
N THR A 196 -2.70 -1.07 8.59
CA THR A 196 -2.86 0.27 9.16
C THR A 196 -3.15 1.33 8.11
N GLN A 197 -3.21 0.95 6.83
CA GLN A 197 -3.34 1.89 5.73
C GLN A 197 -4.81 2.24 5.47
N PRO A 198 -5.13 3.50 5.14
CA PRO A 198 -6.47 3.87 4.71
C PRO A 198 -6.94 3.03 3.51
N ALA A 199 -8.23 2.71 3.47
CA ALA A 199 -8.81 1.90 2.42
C ALA A 199 -9.71 2.72 1.49
N ILE A 200 -9.66 2.39 0.20
CA ILE A 200 -10.56 2.87 -0.83
C ILE A 200 -11.29 1.67 -1.42
N VAL A 201 -12.62 1.64 -1.34
CA VAL A 201 -13.44 0.55 -1.88
C VAL A 201 -14.18 1.03 -3.11
N LEU A 202 -14.05 0.30 -4.21
CA LEU A 202 -14.71 0.60 -5.48
C LEU A 202 -15.83 -0.42 -5.70
N LEU A 203 -17.06 0.07 -5.85
CA LEU A 203 -18.24 -0.76 -6.02
C LEU A 203 -18.96 -0.40 -7.31
N ASN A 204 -19.37 -1.43 -8.05
CA ASN A 204 -20.24 -1.27 -9.20
C ASN A 204 -21.71 -1.13 -8.75
N GLN A 205 -22.39 -0.13 -9.31
CA GLN A 205 -23.81 0.12 -9.05
C GLN A 205 -24.64 -1.12 -9.43
N GLY A 206 -25.59 -1.53 -8.57
CA GLY A 206 -26.49 -2.67 -8.81
C GLY A 206 -25.98 -4.06 -8.40
N LEU A 207 -24.66 -4.33 -8.38
CA LEU A 207 -24.12 -5.63 -7.94
C LEU A 207 -23.89 -5.71 -6.43
N HIS A 208 -23.49 -4.59 -5.81
CA HIS A 208 -23.06 -4.57 -4.41
C HIS A 208 -23.74 -3.47 -3.56
N GLU A 209 -24.60 -2.65 -4.16
CA GLU A 209 -25.42 -1.67 -3.42
C GLU A 209 -26.37 -2.34 -2.42
N GLY A 210 -26.72 -3.61 -2.63
CA GLY A 210 -27.55 -4.40 -1.71
C GLY A 210 -26.94 -4.62 -0.33
N GLN A 211 -25.62 -4.49 -0.17
CA GLN A 211 -24.93 -4.66 1.12
C GLN A 211 -24.62 -3.32 1.83
N LEU A 212 -24.89 -2.16 1.20
CA LEU A 212 -24.58 -0.83 1.76
C LEU A 212 -25.68 0.23 1.57
N GLY A 213 -26.80 -0.08 0.92
CA GLY A 213 -27.71 0.94 0.40
C GLY A 213 -29.20 0.64 0.35
N ARG A 214 -29.69 -0.48 0.93
CA ARG A 214 -31.13 -0.66 1.16
C ARG A 214 -31.54 0.00 2.49
N PRO A 215 -32.74 0.59 2.61
CA PRO A 215 -33.26 0.97 3.91
C PRO A 215 -33.32 -0.30 4.79
N PRO A 216 -32.84 -0.25 6.04
CA PRO A 216 -32.73 -1.44 6.89
C PRO A 216 -34.11 -2.03 7.14
N ILE A 217 -34.26 -3.31 6.82
CA ILE A 217 -35.46 -4.13 7.04
C ILE A 217 -35.33 -4.86 8.39
N GLU A 218 -34.09 -5.16 8.82
CA GLU A 218 -33.77 -5.90 10.05
C GLU A 218 -32.75 -5.18 10.97
N TYR A 219 -32.76 -5.52 12.26
CA TYR A 219 -31.90 -4.92 13.30
C TYR A 219 -30.39 -5.01 12.99
N GLU A 220 -29.97 -6.08 12.33
CA GLU A 220 -28.56 -6.27 11.94
C GLU A 220 -28.13 -5.30 10.83
N GLU A 221 -29.02 -4.99 9.89
CA GLU A 221 -28.75 -4.04 8.80
C GLU A 221 -28.65 -2.60 9.32
N GLU A 222 -29.44 -2.22 10.34
CA GLU A 222 -29.33 -0.91 11.00
C GLU A 222 -27.98 -0.75 11.72
N ARG A 223 -27.51 -1.80 12.41
CA ARG A 223 -26.17 -1.81 13.02
C ARG A 223 -25.07 -1.70 11.98
N GLU A 224 -25.22 -2.36 10.83
CA GLU A 224 -24.25 -2.26 9.73
C GLU A 224 -24.26 -0.87 9.10
N ALA A 225 -25.42 -0.27 8.84
CA ALA A 225 -25.54 1.10 8.33
C ALA A 225 -24.87 2.11 9.26
N LYS A 226 -25.14 2.04 10.57
CA LYS A 226 -24.51 2.90 11.58
C LYS A 226 -22.99 2.72 11.61
N PHE A 227 -22.52 1.48 11.53
CA PHE A 227 -21.10 1.19 11.45
C PHE A 227 -20.45 1.90 10.24
N TRP A 228 -21.06 1.83 9.06
CA TRP A 228 -20.52 2.48 7.86
C TRP A 228 -20.58 4.01 7.92
N GLU A 229 -21.60 4.59 8.55
CA GLU A 229 -21.64 6.04 8.78
C GLU A 229 -20.48 6.53 9.67
N GLU A 230 -20.15 5.75 10.70
CA GLU A 230 -19.04 6.04 11.60
C GLU A 230 -17.67 5.85 10.92
N HIS A 231 -17.54 4.87 10.02
CA HIS A 231 -16.23 4.40 9.52
C HIS A 231 -15.97 4.63 8.03
N ALA A 232 -16.92 5.16 7.26
CA ALA A 232 -16.76 5.38 5.83
C ALA A 232 -17.21 6.77 5.37
N ILE A 233 -16.57 7.24 4.30
CA ILE A 233 -17.07 8.33 3.45
C ILE A 233 -17.56 7.70 2.16
N ILE A 234 -18.88 7.74 1.94
CA ILE A 234 -19.51 7.13 0.76
C ILE A 234 -19.77 8.21 -0.30
N TYR A 235 -19.30 7.98 -1.52
CA TYR A 235 -19.58 8.83 -2.67
C TYR A 235 -20.19 8.02 -3.81
N ARG A 236 -21.32 8.51 -4.35
CA ARG A 236 -22.01 7.90 -5.49
C ARG A 236 -21.67 8.67 -6.78
N MET A 237 -20.96 8.03 -7.69
CA MET A 237 -20.64 8.51 -9.03
C MET A 237 -21.82 8.23 -9.97
N GLY A 238 -22.39 9.29 -10.54
CA GLY A 238 -23.43 9.18 -11.57
C GLY A 238 -22.89 8.64 -12.91
N LYS A 239 -23.81 8.29 -13.83
CA LYS A 239 -23.51 8.04 -15.24
C LYS A 239 -23.11 9.35 -15.94
N HIS A 240 -21.93 9.87 -15.64
CA HIS A 240 -21.28 10.78 -16.56
C HIS A 240 -20.40 9.90 -17.46
N THR A 241 -20.72 9.88 -18.76
CA THR A 241 -19.90 9.21 -19.77
C THR A 241 -18.59 9.95 -19.89
N PHE A 242 -17.57 9.52 -19.15
CA PHE A 242 -16.20 10.01 -19.33
C PHE A 242 -15.57 9.21 -20.47
N SER A 243 -15.38 9.83 -21.63
CA SER A 243 -14.58 9.26 -22.69
C SER A 243 -13.11 9.48 -22.36
N PHE A 244 -12.50 8.57 -21.61
CA PHE A 244 -11.05 8.56 -21.39
C PHE A 244 -10.35 7.99 -22.62
N HIS A 245 -9.47 8.75 -23.26
CA HIS A 245 -8.56 8.24 -24.29
C HIS A 245 -7.29 7.67 -23.61
N PRO A 246 -7.00 6.35 -23.76
CA PRO A 246 -5.90 5.69 -23.04
C PRO A 246 -4.47 6.16 -23.44
N THR A 247 -4.34 6.95 -24.50
CA THR A 247 -3.06 7.34 -25.08
C THR A 247 -2.32 8.45 -24.33
N GLU A 248 -3.00 9.22 -23.47
CA GLU A 248 -2.38 10.36 -22.77
C GLU A 248 -1.61 9.97 -21.51
N PHE A 249 -1.78 8.74 -21.00
CA PHE A 249 -1.12 8.29 -19.76
C PHE A 249 0.35 7.89 -19.94
N LYS A 250 0.80 7.60 -21.17
CA LYS A 250 2.19 7.18 -21.43
C LYS A 250 3.20 8.35 -21.40
N SER A 251 2.73 9.58 -21.52
CA SER A 251 3.59 10.78 -21.66
C SER A 251 4.14 11.32 -20.33
N LEU A 252 3.55 10.99 -19.19
CA LEU A 252 3.92 11.58 -17.89
C LEU A 252 4.90 10.72 -17.07
N TYR A 253 5.10 9.45 -17.44
CA TYR A 253 6.02 8.54 -16.74
C TYR A 253 7.42 8.45 -17.37
N THR A 254 7.61 8.97 -18.59
CA THR A 254 8.89 8.90 -19.29
C THR A 254 9.86 10.03 -18.92
N SER A 255 9.43 11.06 -18.18
CA SER A 255 10.26 12.20 -17.79
C SER A 255 10.87 12.12 -16.38
N PHE A 256 10.74 10.99 -15.67
CA PHE A 256 11.29 10.82 -14.31
C PHE A 256 12.24 9.61 -14.16
N LEU A 257 12.66 9.02 -15.28
CA LEU A 257 13.74 8.03 -15.34
C LEU A 257 14.86 8.56 -16.25
N CYS A 258 15.52 9.63 -15.80
CA CYS A 258 16.88 10.05 -16.18
C CYS A 258 17.50 10.72 -14.95
#